data_AF-A0A4D8S4G4-F1
#
_entry.id   AF-A0A4D8S4G4-F1
#
_cell.length_a   1.000
_cell.length_b   1.000
_cell.length_c   1.000
_cell.angle_alpha   90.00
_cell.angle_beta   90.00
_cell.angle_gamma   90.00
#
_symmetry.space_group_name_H-M   'P 1'
#
loop_
_entity.id
_entity.type
_entity.pdbx_description
1 polymer ?
#
loop_
_entity_poly.entity_id
_entity_poly.type
_entity_poly.pdbx_seq_one_letter_code
_entity_poly.pdbx_strand_id
1 'polypeptide(L)'
;MRIVVILPTIVFSIMTAAAFYFNDILLVLLALPLLFIQYFVTKSHEIVDQESLNAYIKHAYGISCEGIISFTEDLELYLYFPSKMKDNTAMVSRDKCVIKINGTVKSMEVYEGIEEAVTKLCKPRINKISSLN
;
A
#
# COMPACT_ATOMS: atom_id res chain seq x y z
N MET A 1 -6.63 -3.89 -8.55
CA MET A 1 -5.20 -3.51 -8.48
C MET A 1 -4.25 -4.72 -8.51
N ARG A 2 -4.49 -5.81 -7.76
CA ARG A 2 -3.62 -7.02 -7.76
C ARG A 2 -3.41 -7.68 -9.14
N ILE A 3 -4.42 -7.71 -10.02
CA ILE A 3 -4.32 -8.37 -11.34
C ILE A 3 -3.28 -7.71 -12.24
N VAL A 4 -3.18 -6.37 -12.24
CA VAL A 4 -2.26 -5.60 -13.10
C VAL A 4 -0.80 -5.83 -12.69
N VAL A 5 -0.54 -6.15 -11.42
CA VAL A 5 0.80 -6.41 -10.90
C VAL A 5 1.25 -7.85 -11.17
N ILE A 6 0.30 -8.81 -11.20
CA ILE A 6 0.60 -10.24 -11.34
C ILE A 6 0.65 -10.68 -12.81
N LEU A 7 -0.11 -10.03 -13.69
CA LEU A 7 -0.16 -10.33 -15.12
C LEU A 7 1.22 -10.30 -15.81
N PRO A 8 2.08 -9.28 -15.59
CA PRO A 8 3.40 -9.21 -16.22
C PRO A 8 4.31 -10.36 -15.78
N THR A 9 4.23 -10.75 -14.51
CA THR A 9 5.02 -11.86 -13.94
C THR A 9 4.64 -13.21 -14.55
N ILE A 10 3.33 -13.43 -14.74
CA ILE A 10 2.83 -14.66 -15.38
C ILE A 10 3.28 -14.71 -16.85
N VAL A 11 3.12 -13.60 -17.58
CA VAL A 11 3.54 -13.50 -18.99
C VAL A 11 5.05 -13.70 -19.12
N PHE A 12 5.85 -13.07 -18.25
CA PHE A 12 7.30 -13.29 -18.18
C PHE A 12 7.64 -14.77 -17.99
N SER A 13 7.03 -15.42 -17.00
CA SER A 13 7.28 -16.83 -16.67
C SER A 13 6.97 -17.77 -17.85
N ILE A 14 5.83 -17.54 -18.52
CA ILE A 14 5.43 -18.30 -19.71
C ILE A 14 6.41 -18.06 -20.87
N MET A 15 6.82 -16.81 -21.11
CA MET A 15 7.77 -16.48 -22.16
C MET A 15 9.15 -17.10 -21.92
N THR A 16 9.66 -17.08 -20.68
CA THR A 16 10.93 -17.76 -20.35
C THR A 16 10.84 -19.27 -20.52
N ALA A 17 9.72 -19.88 -20.15
CA ALA A 17 9.52 -21.32 -20.33
C ALA A 17 9.44 -21.70 -21.82
N ALA A 18 8.74 -20.90 -22.63
CA ALA A 18 8.67 -21.08 -24.08
C ALA A 18 10.03 -20.86 -24.75
N ALA A 19 10.78 -19.83 -24.35
CA ALA A 19 12.11 -19.55 -24.86
C ALA A 19 13.09 -20.72 -24.63
N PHE A 20 13.02 -21.33 -23.43
CA PHE A 20 13.82 -22.52 -23.11
C PHE A 20 13.41 -23.75 -23.95
N TYR A 21 12.11 -23.95 -24.16
CA TYR A 21 11.59 -25.10 -24.94
C TYR A 21 11.95 -25.02 -26.43
N PHE A 22 11.83 -23.84 -27.04
CA PHE A 22 12.13 -23.61 -28.46
C PHE A 22 13.60 -23.25 -28.73
N ASN A 23 14.42 -23.11 -27.68
CA ASN A 23 15.82 -22.72 -27.72
C ASN A 23 16.06 -21.40 -28.49
N ASP A 24 15.12 -20.47 -28.36
CA ASP A 24 15.12 -19.19 -29.06
C ASP A 24 15.46 -18.05 -28.10
N ILE A 25 16.70 -17.56 -28.22
CA ILE A 25 17.26 -16.49 -27.39
C ILE A 25 16.52 -15.16 -27.58
N LEU A 26 15.86 -14.93 -28.72
CA LEU A 26 15.13 -13.69 -28.97
C LEU A 26 13.93 -13.53 -28.04
N LEU A 27 13.29 -14.64 -27.65
CA LEU A 27 12.17 -14.64 -26.69
C LEU A 27 12.62 -14.24 -25.27
N VAL A 28 13.84 -14.61 -24.86
CA VAL A 28 14.43 -14.17 -23.58
C VAL A 28 14.70 -12.68 -23.59
N LEU A 29 15.22 -12.16 -24.71
CA LEU A 29 15.51 -10.74 -24.87
C LEU A 29 14.22 -9.89 -24.77
N LEU A 30 13.10 -10.41 -25.27
CA LEU A 30 11.78 -9.75 -25.23
C LEU A 30 11.13 -9.83 -23.83
N ALA A 31 11.58 -10.74 -22.97
CA ALA A 31 11.13 -10.86 -21.59
C ALA A 31 11.76 -9.79 -20.66
N LEU A 32 12.94 -9.25 -20.99
CA LEU A 32 13.60 -8.19 -20.21
C LEU A 32 12.77 -6.88 -20.12
N PRO A 33 12.18 -6.36 -21.22
CA PRO A 33 11.25 -5.23 -21.17
C PRO A 33 10.05 -5.45 -20.24
N LEU A 34 9.54 -6.69 -20.14
CA LEU A 34 8.42 -7.02 -19.26
C LEU A 34 8.78 -6.84 -17.78
N LEU A 35 10.01 -7.20 -17.38
CA LEU A 35 10.51 -6.91 -16.02
C LEU A 35 10.63 -5.40 -15.77
N PHE A 36 11.02 -4.64 -16.79
CA PHE A 36 11.12 -3.18 -16.69
C PHE A 36 9.75 -2.52 -16.53
N ILE A 37 8.76 -2.97 -17.30
CA ILE A 37 7.36 -2.55 -17.15
C ILE A 37 6.85 -2.92 -15.76
N GLN A 38 7.13 -4.14 -15.29
CA GLN A 38 6.74 -4.56 -13.95
C GLN A 38 7.35 -3.66 -12.87
N TYR A 39 8.63 -3.33 -12.96
CA TYR A 39 9.31 -2.40 -12.06
C TYR A 39 8.61 -1.03 -12.00
N PHE A 40 8.27 -0.46 -13.16
CA PHE A 40 7.54 0.81 -13.25
C PHE A 40 6.12 0.72 -12.70
N VAL A 41 5.42 -0.38 -12.94
CA VAL A 41 4.05 -0.61 -12.43
C VAL A 41 4.04 -0.81 -10.91
N THR A 42 5.08 -1.44 -10.35
CA THR A 42 5.25 -1.59 -8.89
C THR A 42 5.82 -0.36 -8.21
N LYS A 43 6.32 0.63 -8.95
CA LYS A 43 6.69 1.92 -8.37
C LYS A 43 5.41 2.64 -7.96
N SER A 44 4.91 2.26 -6.80
CA SER A 44 3.77 2.87 -6.13
C SER A 44 4.05 4.35 -5.90
N HIS A 45 3.02 5.18 -5.96
CA HIS A 45 3.14 6.60 -5.66
C HIS A 45 3.75 6.77 -4.27
N GLU A 46 4.98 7.28 -4.21
CA GLU A 46 5.67 7.53 -2.94
C GLU A 46 4.84 8.50 -2.11
N ILE A 47 4.57 8.12 -0.87
CA ILE A 47 3.84 8.96 0.07
C ILE A 47 4.87 9.82 0.78
N VAL A 48 5.04 11.05 0.28
CA VAL A 48 6.05 11.99 0.76
C VAL A 48 5.47 12.92 1.83
N ASP A 49 4.17 13.21 1.76
CA ASP A 49 3.48 14.17 2.60
C ASP A 49 2.01 13.80 2.84
N GLN A 50 1.34 14.58 3.70
CA GLN A 50 -0.07 14.36 4.04
C GLN A 50 -1.00 14.52 2.82
N GLU A 51 -0.67 15.42 1.89
CA GLU A 51 -1.48 15.64 0.70
C GLU A 51 -1.42 14.42 -0.24
N SER A 52 -0.21 13.88 -0.49
CA SER A 52 -0.03 12.65 -1.27
C SER A 52 -0.73 11.45 -0.64
N LEU A 53 -0.68 11.33 0.70
CA LEU A 53 -1.39 10.28 1.43
C LEU A 53 -2.91 10.38 1.22
N ASN A 54 -3.47 11.57 1.39
CA ASN A 54 -4.90 11.80 1.22
C ASN A 54 -5.34 11.56 -0.24
N ALA A 55 -4.55 12.01 -1.20
CA ALA A 55 -4.78 11.78 -2.62
C ALA A 55 -4.76 10.28 -2.95
N TYR A 56 -3.79 9.54 -2.42
CA TYR A 56 -3.71 8.08 -2.58
C TYR A 56 -4.94 7.39 -2.00
N ILE A 57 -5.32 7.69 -0.76
CA ILE A 57 -6.48 7.06 -0.11
C ILE A 57 -7.77 7.35 -0.89
N LYS A 58 -7.95 8.61 -1.32
CA LYS A 58 -9.11 9.03 -2.11
C LYS A 58 -9.15 8.33 -3.46
N HIS A 59 -8.02 8.23 -4.16
CA HIS A 59 -7.94 7.58 -5.47
C HIS A 59 -8.12 6.05 -5.38
N ALA A 60 -7.49 5.40 -4.41
CA ALA A 60 -7.50 3.94 -4.27
C ALA A 60 -8.79 3.39 -3.64
N TYR A 61 -9.37 4.11 -2.68
CA TYR A 61 -10.49 3.62 -1.88
C TYR A 61 -11.77 4.47 -1.98
N GLY A 62 -11.72 5.64 -2.61
CA GLY A 62 -12.89 6.51 -2.79
C GLY A 62 -13.40 7.15 -1.50
N ILE A 63 -12.63 7.13 -0.41
CA ILE A 63 -13.01 7.66 0.91
C ILE A 63 -12.01 8.70 1.41
N SER A 64 -12.42 9.52 2.38
CA SER A 64 -11.53 10.39 3.15
C SER A 64 -11.33 9.85 4.56
N CYS A 65 -10.07 9.78 4.99
CA CYS A 65 -9.62 9.29 6.30
C CYS A 65 -8.91 10.37 7.11
N GLU A 66 -9.17 11.65 6.82
CA GLU A 66 -8.50 12.79 7.46
C GLU A 66 -8.60 12.73 8.99
N GLY A 67 -7.47 12.95 9.65
CA GLY A 67 -7.35 12.90 11.11
C GLY A 67 -7.39 11.51 11.75
N ILE A 68 -7.66 10.45 10.97
CA ILE A 68 -7.54 9.05 11.40
C ILE A 68 -6.21 8.48 10.96
N ILE A 69 -5.83 8.75 9.70
CA ILE A 69 -4.55 8.34 9.11
C ILE A 69 -3.75 9.62 8.85
N SER A 70 -2.56 9.72 9.44
CA SER A 70 -1.73 10.92 9.35
C SER A 70 -0.31 10.59 8.96
N PHE A 71 0.29 11.43 8.13
CA PHE A 71 1.68 11.35 7.76
C PHE A 71 2.56 11.99 8.84
N THR A 72 3.66 11.34 9.20
CA THR A 72 4.66 11.85 10.15
C THR A 72 6.04 11.31 9.81
N GLU A 73 7.06 12.17 9.91
CA GLU A 73 8.46 11.74 9.77
C GLU A 73 8.97 11.09 11.07
N ASP A 74 8.37 11.42 12.23
CA ASP A 74 8.79 10.94 13.56
C ASP A 74 8.06 9.64 13.98
N LEU A 75 7.93 8.68 13.06
CA LEU A 75 7.17 7.45 13.31
C LEU A 75 7.77 6.58 14.43
N GLU A 76 9.10 6.55 14.52
CA GLU A 76 9.83 5.78 15.53
C GLU A 76 9.41 6.15 16.94
N LEU A 77 9.10 7.43 17.16
CA LEU A 77 8.70 7.95 18.46
C LEU A 77 7.38 7.32 18.93
N TYR A 78 6.46 7.03 18.01
CA TYR A 78 5.19 6.37 18.31
C TYR A 78 5.33 4.84 18.49
N LEU A 79 6.35 4.25 17.87
CA LEU A 79 6.73 2.84 18.07
C LEU A 79 7.28 2.62 19.49
N TYR A 80 8.19 3.49 19.94
CA TYR A 80 8.79 3.39 21.28
C TYR A 80 7.89 3.95 22.39
N PHE A 81 7.03 4.92 22.08
CA PHE A 81 6.10 5.53 23.03
C PHE A 81 4.65 5.43 22.56
N PRO A 82 4.03 4.23 22.61
CA PRO A 82 2.63 4.00 22.26
C PRO A 82 1.63 4.93 22.96
N SER A 83 1.97 5.41 24.16
CA SER A 83 1.12 6.31 24.95
C SER A 83 0.92 7.68 24.30
N LYS A 84 1.85 8.15 23.46
CA LYS A 84 1.71 9.42 22.72
C LYS A 84 0.78 9.32 21.53
N MET A 85 0.52 8.10 21.05
CA MET A 85 -0.37 7.86 19.93
C MET A 85 -1.82 7.74 20.41
N LYS A 86 -2.74 8.45 19.75
CA LYS A 86 -4.19 8.32 20.03
C LYS A 86 -4.68 6.92 19.65
N ASP A 87 -5.59 6.38 20.44
CA ASP A 87 -6.24 5.12 20.10
C ASP A 87 -7.09 5.26 18.82
N ASN A 88 -7.14 4.18 18.05
CA ASN A 88 -7.88 4.07 16.79
C ASN A 88 -7.40 5.08 15.73
N THR A 89 -6.08 5.27 15.66
CA THR A 89 -5.42 6.09 14.63
C THR A 89 -4.30 5.31 13.96
N ALA A 90 -3.86 5.79 12.79
CA ALA A 90 -2.71 5.29 12.09
C ALA A 90 -1.76 6.45 11.74
N MET A 91 -0.46 6.20 11.92
CA MET A 91 0.61 7.10 11.53
C MET A 91 1.37 6.44 10.39
N VAL A 92 1.68 7.20 9.35
CA VAL A 92 2.37 6.73 8.14
C VAL A 92 3.63 7.55 7.96
N SER A 93 4.73 6.88 7.65
CA SER A 93 5.97 7.52 7.19
C SER A 93 6.31 7.02 5.80
N ARG A 94 7.46 7.45 5.27
CA ARG A 94 7.96 6.98 3.97
C ARG A 94 8.24 5.47 3.94
N ASP A 95 8.61 4.90 5.08
CA ASP A 95 9.14 3.53 5.13
C ASP A 95 8.17 2.55 5.81
N LYS A 96 7.39 3.03 6.76
CA LYS A 96 6.51 2.19 7.60
C LYS A 96 5.21 2.88 7.95
N CYS A 97 4.20 2.05 8.24
CA CYS A 97 2.95 2.46 8.84
C CYS A 97 2.82 1.85 10.25
N VAL A 98 2.35 2.65 11.21
CA VAL A 98 2.06 2.24 12.58
C VAL A 98 0.60 2.48 12.86
N ILE A 99 -0.11 1.45 13.31
CA ILE A 99 -1.54 1.49 13.59
C ILE A 99 -1.76 1.17 15.06
N LYS A 100 -2.57 1.98 15.75
CA LYS A 100 -2.99 1.74 17.12
C LYS A 100 -4.48 1.46 17.18
N ILE A 101 -4.86 0.27 17.61
CA ILE A 101 -6.25 -0.19 17.72
C ILE A 101 -6.47 -0.69 19.14
N ASN A 102 -7.37 -0.05 19.88
CA ASN A 102 -7.73 -0.42 21.25
C ASN A 102 -6.50 -0.73 22.15
N GLY A 103 -5.52 0.17 22.18
CA GLY A 103 -4.30 0.02 22.97
C GLY A 103 -3.22 -0.89 22.36
N THR A 104 -3.52 -1.66 21.31
CA THR A 104 -2.53 -2.50 20.63
C THR A 104 -1.88 -1.73 19.47
N VAL A 105 -0.55 -1.69 19.46
CA VAL A 105 0.23 -1.08 18.37
C VAL A 105 0.75 -2.15 17.42
N LYS A 106 0.62 -1.91 16.12
CA LYS A 106 1.19 -2.73 15.07
C LYS A 106 2.02 -1.87 14.14
N SER A 107 3.14 -2.40 13.66
CA SER A 107 3.95 -1.80 12.60
C SER A 107 3.95 -2.72 11.39
N MET A 108 3.76 -2.13 10.21
CA MET A 108 3.63 -2.84 8.93
C MET A 108 4.26 -1.99 7.81
N GLU A 109 4.40 -2.57 6.62
CA GLU A 109 4.79 -1.81 5.43
C GLU A 109 3.74 -0.72 5.12
N VAL A 110 4.16 0.35 4.45
CA VAL A 110 3.34 1.56 4.23
C VAL A 110 1.97 1.23 3.64
N TYR A 111 1.94 0.59 2.46
CA TYR A 111 0.69 0.37 1.73
C TYR A 111 -0.19 -0.70 2.38
N GLU A 112 0.41 -1.77 2.92
CA GLU A 112 -0.33 -2.79 3.66
C GLU A 112 -0.96 -2.19 4.92
N GLY A 113 -0.20 -1.35 5.64
CA GLY A 113 -0.70 -0.64 6.81
C GLY A 113 -1.79 0.37 6.48
N ILE A 114 -1.70 1.08 5.36
CA ILE A 114 -2.78 1.98 4.89
C ILE A 114 -4.05 1.17 4.60
N GLU A 115 -3.93 0.03 3.91
CA GLU A 115 -5.06 -0.85 3.62
C GLU A 115 -5.74 -1.34 4.90
N GLU A 116 -4.96 -1.79 5.88
CA GLU A 116 -5.48 -2.24 7.17
C GLU A 116 -6.12 -1.08 7.96
N ALA A 117 -5.49 0.10 7.98
CA ALA A 117 -6.01 1.29 8.64
C ALA A 117 -7.35 1.76 8.02
N VAL A 118 -7.42 1.83 6.69
CA VAL A 118 -8.65 2.18 5.96
C VAL A 118 -9.77 1.20 6.31
N THR A 119 -9.46 -0.10 6.30
CA THR A 119 -10.45 -1.15 6.53
C THR A 119 -10.96 -1.19 7.96
N LYS A 120 -10.08 -0.99 8.95
CA LYS A 120 -10.42 -1.13 10.36
C LYS A 120 -10.82 0.16 11.05
N LEU A 121 -10.33 1.32 10.59
CA LEU A 121 -10.55 2.60 11.26
C LEU A 121 -11.54 3.50 10.51
N CYS A 122 -11.46 3.56 9.18
CA CYS A 122 -12.28 4.49 8.39
C CYS A 122 -13.64 3.89 7.98
N LYS A 123 -13.64 2.73 7.32
CA LYS A 123 -14.88 2.10 6.81
C LYS A 123 -15.95 1.89 7.90
N PRO A 124 -15.62 1.41 9.12
CA PRO A 124 -16.62 1.21 10.16
C PRO A 124 -17.24 2.51 10.65
N ARG A 125 -16.49 3.62 10.65
CA ARG A 125 -17.01 4.94 11.04
C ARG A 125 -17.98 5.51 10.01
N ILE A 126 -17.66 5.37 8.72
CA ILE A 126 -18.53 5.84 7.64
C ILE A 126 -19.88 5.09 7.68
N ASN A 127 -19.84 3.76 7.82
CA ASN A 127 -21.06 2.95 7.92
C ASN A 127 -21.92 3.30 9.15
N LYS A 128 -21.27 3.67 10.26
CA LYS A 128 -21.97 4.08 11.49
C LYS A 128 -22.65 5.44 11.31
N ILE A 129 -22.00 6.38 10.63
CA ILE A 129 -22.56 7.70 10.30
C ILE A 129 -23.73 7.57 9.31
N SER A 130 -23.61 6.72 8.29
CA SER A 130 -24.70 6.47 7.34
C SER A 130 -25.89 5.71 7.93
N SER A 131 -25.71 5.00 9.06
CA SER A 131 -26.82 4.34 9.79
C SER A 131 -27.54 5.25 10.80
N LEU A 132 -27.01 6.45 11.02
CA LEU A 132 -27.56 7.45 11.96
C LEU A 132 -28.32 8.58 11.25
N ASN A 133 -28.29 8.59 9.91
CA ASN A 133 -29.09 9.46 9.04
C ASN A 133 -30.13 8.62 8.31
#